data_AF-A0A954R7S5-F1
#
_entry.id   AF-A0A954R7S5-F1
#
_cell.length_a   1.000
_cell.length_b   1.000
_cell.length_c   1.000
_cell.angle_alpha   90.00
_cell.angle_beta   90.00
_cell.angle_gamma   90.00
#
_symmetry.space_group_name_H-M   'P 1'
#
loop_
_entity.id
_entity.type
_entity.pdbx_description
1 polymer ?
#
loop_
_entity_poly.entity_id
_entity_poly.type
_entity_poly.pdbx_seq_one_letter_code
_entity_poly.pdbx_strand_id
1 'polypeptide(L)'
;MAAFYAGTALADPVFSGITDDGQPYRVKYLGDTEESEVKPAVPFSPELLPTEGKPRVRLAAWVTDPDNRAFGRATVNRVWGLMFSRPLVDPVDSIPLDMPVPKVLDTLADDWSKHGFQIARLVRMIADCDAFQRDSRTDFEVTEQHEQAWSVFPLTQLRPDQVVGNLLQASKLSAMDSSSSVFRRLEAYGSKQNFLQLFGDRGEDEFESEAVTITQRLIMMNGELAANRTGVDLINNAATRIATL
;
A
#
# COMPACT_ATOMS: atom_id res chain seq x y z
N MET A 1 -5.09 -9.94 19.14
CA MET A 1 -4.73 -10.42 17.79
C MET A 1 -3.47 -11.29 17.76
N ALA A 2 -2.38 -10.96 18.47
CA ALA A 2 -1.14 -11.76 18.47
C ALA A 2 -1.34 -13.27 18.75
N ALA A 3 -2.30 -13.62 19.61
CA ALA A 3 -2.63 -15.02 19.91
C ALA A 3 -3.07 -15.87 18.71
N PHE A 4 -3.58 -15.26 17.62
CA PHE A 4 -3.91 -16.00 16.39
C PHE A 4 -2.68 -16.49 15.62
N TYR A 5 -1.50 -15.92 15.91
CA TYR A 5 -0.23 -16.27 15.29
C TYR A 5 0.67 -17.06 16.27
N ALA A 6 0.15 -17.45 17.42
CA ALA A 6 0.90 -18.33 18.30
C ALA A 6 1.08 -19.71 17.64
N GLY A 7 2.28 -20.24 17.79
CA GLY A 7 2.65 -21.49 17.15
C GLY A 7 2.84 -21.40 15.65
N THR A 8 3.08 -20.21 15.09
CA THR A 8 3.53 -20.12 13.69
C THR A 8 5.03 -20.28 13.62
N ALA A 9 5.49 -21.30 12.90
CA ALA A 9 6.90 -21.50 12.58
C ALA A 9 7.14 -21.23 11.08
N LEU A 10 8.23 -20.52 10.79
CA LEU A 10 8.84 -20.52 9.47
C LEU A 10 9.67 -21.80 9.36
N ALA A 11 9.05 -22.87 8.87
CA ALA A 11 9.70 -24.17 8.76
C ALA A 11 10.87 -24.16 7.75
N ASP A 12 10.70 -23.44 6.63
CA ASP A 12 11.74 -23.09 5.66
C ASP A 12 11.27 -21.87 4.86
N PRO A 13 11.94 -20.71 4.96
CA PRO A 13 11.54 -19.48 4.26
C PRO A 13 11.58 -19.59 2.73
N VAL A 14 12.25 -20.60 2.17
CA VAL A 14 12.42 -20.75 0.71
C VAL A 14 11.41 -21.74 0.11
N PHE A 15 11.03 -22.81 0.82
CA PHE A 15 10.27 -23.93 0.21
C PHE A 15 9.01 -24.38 0.93
N SER A 16 8.89 -24.22 2.26
CA SER A 16 7.78 -24.84 3.02
C SER A 16 6.78 -23.85 3.61
N GLY A 17 7.08 -22.55 3.55
CA GLY A 17 6.15 -21.50 3.98
C GLY A 17 5.90 -21.50 5.49
N ILE A 18 4.77 -20.92 5.90
CA ILE A 18 4.39 -20.77 7.31
C ILE A 18 3.55 -21.99 7.74
N THR A 19 4.01 -22.69 8.78
CA THR A 19 3.31 -23.81 9.40
C THR A 19 2.74 -23.43 10.76
N ASP A 20 1.54 -23.93 11.08
CA ASP A 20 0.94 -23.76 12.41
C ASP A 20 1.16 -25.05 13.21
N ASP A 21 1.95 -24.98 14.29
CA ASP A 21 2.30 -26.07 15.20
C ASP A 21 1.32 -26.23 16.39
N GLY A 22 0.41 -25.27 16.55
CA GLY A 22 -0.67 -25.30 17.55
C GLY A 22 -0.26 -24.90 18.97
N GLN A 23 0.95 -24.37 19.16
CA GLN A 23 1.38 -23.90 20.48
C GLN A 23 0.52 -22.71 20.98
N PRO A 24 0.11 -22.70 22.25
CA PRO A 24 -0.68 -21.62 22.81
C PRO A 24 0.13 -20.34 22.97
N TYR A 25 -0.53 -19.18 22.87
CA TYR A 25 0.10 -17.90 23.14
C TYR A 25 0.22 -17.69 24.65
N ARG A 26 1.43 -17.48 25.15
CA ARG A 26 1.68 -17.20 26.57
C ARG A 26 2.33 -15.84 26.74
N VAL A 27 1.82 -15.08 27.71
CA VAL A 27 2.36 -13.76 28.07
C VAL A 27 2.59 -13.72 29.57
N LYS A 28 3.75 -13.21 29.97
CA LYS A 28 4.05 -12.82 31.34
C LYS A 28 3.82 -11.31 31.48
N TYR A 29 2.78 -10.92 32.20
CA TYR A 29 2.53 -9.51 32.45
C TYR A 29 3.52 -8.95 33.46
N LEU A 30 3.75 -7.63 33.39
CA LEU A 30 4.65 -6.95 34.30
C LEU A 30 4.10 -7.03 35.74
N GLY A 31 4.84 -7.70 36.63
CA GLY A 31 4.44 -7.93 38.02
C GLY A 31 3.92 -9.34 38.31
N ASP A 32 3.61 -10.13 37.28
CA ASP A 32 3.20 -11.52 37.45
C ASP A 32 4.41 -12.44 37.62
N THR A 33 4.24 -13.47 38.45
CA THR A 33 5.28 -14.50 38.66
C THR A 33 5.20 -15.60 37.59
N GLU A 34 4.00 -15.89 37.10
CA GLU A 34 3.69 -16.98 36.17
C GLU A 34 3.26 -16.45 34.78
N GLU A 35 3.38 -17.30 33.77
CA GLU A 35 2.88 -17.03 32.43
C GLU A 35 1.38 -17.35 32.34
N SER A 36 0.63 -16.48 31.68
CA SER A 36 -0.79 -16.70 31.41
C SER A 36 -1.01 -17.06 29.95
N GLU A 37 -1.87 -18.05 29.70
CA GLU A 37 -2.31 -18.39 28.35
C GLU A 37 -3.39 -17.39 27.88
N VAL A 38 -3.15 -16.76 26.74
CA VAL A 38 -4.07 -15.80 26.14
C VAL A 38 -4.79 -16.45 24.97
N LYS A 39 -6.11 -16.63 25.11
CA LYS A 39 -6.94 -17.20 24.05
C LYS A 39 -7.07 -16.23 22.86
N PRO A 40 -7.06 -16.72 21.61
CA PRO A 40 -7.33 -15.88 20.45
C PRO A 40 -8.70 -15.24 20.52
N ALA A 41 -8.74 -13.91 20.43
CA ALA A 41 -9.96 -13.10 20.44
C ALA A 41 -9.82 -11.93 19.47
N VAL A 42 -10.95 -11.57 18.85
CA VAL A 42 -11.11 -10.44 17.93
C VAL A 42 -11.60 -9.20 18.67
N PRO A 43 -11.27 -7.98 18.19
CA PRO A 43 -11.61 -6.75 18.88
C PRO A 43 -13.11 -6.39 18.85
N PHE A 44 -13.85 -6.85 17.84
CA PHE A 44 -15.29 -6.61 17.66
C PHE A 44 -15.93 -7.77 16.92
N SER A 45 -17.26 -7.83 16.93
CA SER A 45 -18.07 -8.86 16.28
C SER A 45 -17.53 -10.29 16.46
N PRO A 46 -17.39 -10.77 17.71
CA PRO A 46 -16.90 -12.11 17.99
C PRO A 46 -17.78 -13.21 17.39
N GLU A 47 -19.05 -12.92 17.09
CA GLU A 47 -19.99 -13.81 16.42
C GLU A 47 -19.58 -14.19 14.99
N LEU A 48 -18.79 -13.35 14.30
CA LEU A 48 -18.27 -13.64 12.96
C LEU A 48 -17.05 -14.57 12.96
N LEU A 49 -16.43 -14.78 14.12
CA LEU A 49 -15.24 -15.62 14.24
C LEU A 49 -15.65 -17.09 14.20
N PRO A 50 -15.18 -17.91 13.24
CA PRO A 50 -15.51 -19.33 13.21
C PRO A 50 -15.07 -20.02 14.50
N THR A 51 -15.82 -21.02 14.96
CA THR A 51 -15.51 -21.80 16.16
C THR A 51 -14.43 -22.84 15.91
N GLU A 52 -14.39 -23.40 14.70
CA GLU A 52 -13.48 -24.47 14.29
C GLU A 52 -12.40 -23.98 13.33
N GLY A 53 -11.32 -24.78 13.20
CA GLY A 53 -10.21 -24.50 12.29
C GLY A 53 -8.96 -23.93 12.97
N LYS A 54 -7.88 -23.82 12.20
CA LYS A 54 -6.61 -23.27 12.69
C LYS A 54 -6.76 -21.78 13.03
N PRO A 55 -6.09 -21.25 14.08
CA PRO A 55 -6.24 -19.87 14.51
C PRO A 55 -6.10 -18.85 13.36
N ARG A 56 -5.09 -18.97 12.50
CA ARG A 56 -4.90 -18.07 11.34
C ARG A 56 -6.01 -18.15 10.31
N VAL A 57 -6.52 -19.36 10.03
CA VAL A 57 -7.62 -19.56 9.09
C VAL A 57 -8.90 -18.93 9.64
N ARG A 58 -9.15 -19.09 10.94
CA ARG A 58 -10.28 -18.45 11.64
C ARG A 58 -10.18 -16.93 11.58
N LEU A 59 -8.99 -16.39 11.83
CA LEU A 59 -8.76 -14.95 11.74
C LEU A 59 -8.96 -14.45 10.32
N ALA A 60 -8.41 -15.13 9.31
CA ALA A 60 -8.59 -14.76 7.91
C ALA A 60 -10.08 -14.74 7.53
N ALA A 61 -10.84 -15.77 7.90
CA ALA A 61 -12.27 -15.83 7.67
C ALA A 61 -13.01 -14.66 8.35
N TRP A 62 -12.66 -14.30 9.58
CA TRP A 62 -13.23 -13.14 10.29
C TRP A 62 -12.87 -11.80 9.61
N VAL A 63 -11.63 -11.64 9.15
CA VAL A 63 -11.18 -10.41 8.47
C VAL A 63 -11.94 -10.24 7.14
N THR A 64 -12.10 -11.33 6.38
CA THR A 64 -12.76 -11.31 5.06
C THR A 64 -14.26 -11.62 5.14
N ASP A 65 -14.87 -11.52 6.31
CA ASP A 65 -16.31 -11.71 6.43
C ASP A 65 -17.04 -10.53 5.77
N PRO A 66 -18.06 -10.75 4.92
CA PRO A 66 -18.80 -9.67 4.27
C PRO A 66 -19.45 -8.67 5.24
N ASP A 67 -19.77 -9.10 6.46
CA ASP A 67 -20.34 -8.25 7.50
C ASP A 67 -19.26 -7.47 8.28
N ASN A 68 -17.98 -7.81 8.10
CA ASN A 68 -16.85 -7.07 8.67
C ASN A 68 -16.57 -5.78 7.87
N ARG A 69 -17.31 -4.72 8.18
CA ARG A 69 -17.20 -3.42 7.52
C ARG A 69 -15.84 -2.73 7.71
N ALA A 70 -15.13 -2.99 8.81
CA ALA A 70 -13.84 -2.34 9.07
C ALA A 70 -12.82 -2.67 7.98
N PHE A 71 -12.75 -3.95 7.58
CA PHE A 71 -11.84 -4.41 6.55
C PHE A 71 -12.16 -3.79 5.17
N GLY A 72 -13.46 -3.75 4.82
CA GLY A 72 -13.95 -3.10 3.61
C GLY A 72 -13.59 -1.62 3.56
N ARG A 73 -13.91 -0.87 4.62
CA ARG A 73 -13.63 0.57 4.72
C ARG A 73 -12.14 0.87 4.64
N ALA A 74 -11.31 0.21 5.45
CA ALA A 74 -9.87 0.44 5.47
C ALA A 74 -9.25 0.16 4.09
N THR A 75 -9.57 -0.97 3.47
CA THR A 75 -8.99 -1.33 2.16
C THR A 75 -9.45 -0.38 1.06
N VAL A 76 -10.73 -0.04 0.99
CA VAL A 76 -11.25 0.90 -0.01
C VAL A 76 -10.64 2.29 0.19
N ASN A 77 -10.57 2.78 1.42
CA ASN A 77 -9.98 4.08 1.72
C ASN A 77 -8.49 4.12 1.36
N ARG A 78 -7.74 3.05 1.61
CA ARG A 78 -6.34 2.91 1.15
C ARG A 78 -6.24 2.91 -0.36
N VAL A 79 -7.03 2.10 -1.08
CA VAL A 79 -6.96 2.06 -2.55
C VAL A 79 -7.32 3.42 -3.14
N TRP A 80 -8.34 4.09 -2.59
CA TRP A 80 -8.67 5.47 -2.95
C TRP A 80 -7.49 6.41 -2.72
N GLY A 81 -6.89 6.36 -1.53
CA GLY A 81 -5.69 7.12 -1.19
C GLY A 81 -4.54 6.85 -2.14
N LEU A 82 -4.31 5.60 -2.57
CA LEU A 82 -3.26 5.27 -3.52
C LEU A 82 -3.52 5.85 -4.92
N MET A 83 -4.79 5.96 -5.33
CA MET A 83 -5.18 6.47 -6.64
C MET A 83 -5.24 8.00 -6.70
N PHE A 84 -5.75 8.64 -5.65
CA PHE A 84 -5.88 10.10 -5.55
C PHE A 84 -4.73 10.78 -4.79
N SER A 85 -3.82 9.99 -4.20
CA SER A 85 -2.78 10.44 -3.25
C SER A 85 -3.33 11.21 -2.04
N ARG A 86 -4.63 11.07 -1.78
CA ARG A 86 -5.36 11.63 -0.65
C ARG A 86 -6.50 10.66 -0.30
N PRO A 87 -6.63 10.21 0.97
CA PRO A 87 -7.71 9.32 1.37
C PRO A 87 -9.05 10.06 1.47
N LEU A 88 -10.15 9.31 1.50
CA LEU A 88 -11.49 9.87 1.79
C LEU A 88 -11.64 10.23 3.25
N VAL A 89 -11.02 9.44 4.14
CA VAL A 89 -11.02 9.61 5.58
C VAL A 89 -9.58 9.52 6.06
N ASP A 90 -9.17 10.42 6.94
CA ASP A 90 -7.88 10.38 7.60
C ASP A 90 -8.10 10.10 9.10
N PRO A 91 -7.43 9.10 9.71
CA PRO A 91 -6.39 8.21 9.16
C PRO A 91 -6.92 7.12 8.22
N VAL A 92 -6.03 6.61 7.34
CA VAL A 92 -6.43 5.74 6.21
C VAL A 92 -7.03 4.40 6.63
N ASP A 93 -6.38 3.71 7.58
CA ASP A 93 -6.81 2.37 8.01
C ASP A 93 -7.49 2.37 9.38
N SER A 94 -7.17 3.36 10.22
CA SER A 94 -7.62 3.43 11.61
C SER A 94 -8.96 4.16 11.72
N ILE A 95 -9.94 3.73 10.94
CA ILE A 95 -11.27 4.33 10.87
C ILE A 95 -12.14 3.76 12.01
N PRO A 96 -12.61 4.57 12.98
CA PRO A 96 -13.51 4.09 14.01
C PRO A 96 -14.83 3.59 13.42
N LEU A 97 -15.37 2.49 13.95
CA LEU A 97 -16.57 1.84 13.41
C LEU A 97 -17.83 2.72 13.48
N ASP A 98 -17.91 3.54 14.52
CA ASP A 98 -19.01 4.45 14.85
C ASP A 98 -18.85 5.85 14.22
N MET A 99 -17.71 6.13 13.61
CA MET A 99 -17.49 7.40 12.91
C MET A 99 -18.35 7.48 11.65
N PRO A 100 -19.05 8.61 11.40
CA PRO A 100 -19.71 8.84 10.13
C PRO A 100 -18.66 8.95 9.02
N VAL A 101 -18.77 8.10 8.01
CA VAL A 101 -17.89 8.11 6.83
C VAL A 101 -18.63 8.65 5.60
N PRO A 102 -17.93 9.18 4.59
CA PRO A 102 -18.54 9.53 3.31
C PRO A 102 -19.29 8.34 2.72
N LYS A 103 -20.53 8.56 2.25
CA LYS A 103 -21.39 7.49 1.73
C LYS A 103 -20.73 6.67 0.60
N VAL A 104 -19.87 7.30 -0.19
CA VAL A 104 -19.10 6.63 -1.25
C VAL A 104 -18.18 5.53 -0.69
N LEU A 105 -17.60 5.73 0.50
CA LEU A 105 -16.73 4.74 1.13
C LEU A 105 -17.51 3.47 1.47
N ASP A 106 -18.66 3.62 2.13
CA ASP A 106 -19.54 2.48 2.45
C ASP A 106 -20.08 1.80 1.18
N THR A 107 -20.42 2.59 0.15
CA THR A 107 -20.94 2.05 -1.12
C THR A 107 -19.91 1.19 -1.85
N LEU A 108 -18.66 1.66 -1.92
CA LEU A 108 -17.56 0.93 -2.55
C LEU A 108 -17.15 -0.29 -1.71
N ALA A 109 -17.14 -0.17 -0.37
CA ALA A 109 -16.85 -1.29 0.52
C ALA A 109 -17.89 -2.41 0.38
N ASP A 110 -19.18 -2.07 0.34
CA ASP A 110 -20.28 -3.02 0.14
C ASP A 110 -20.22 -3.67 -1.26
N ASP A 111 -19.88 -2.93 -2.32
CA ASP A 111 -19.70 -3.54 -3.65
C ASP A 111 -18.50 -4.49 -3.66
N TRP A 112 -17.38 -4.05 -3.08
CA TRP A 112 -16.14 -4.83 -3.06
C TRP A 112 -16.30 -6.15 -2.30
N SER A 113 -16.96 -6.14 -1.14
CA SER A 113 -17.25 -7.36 -0.38
C SER A 113 -18.20 -8.30 -1.13
N LYS A 114 -19.28 -7.79 -1.74
CA LYS A 114 -20.24 -8.58 -2.54
C LYS A 114 -19.61 -9.25 -3.76
N HIS A 115 -18.54 -8.69 -4.30
CA HIS A 115 -17.83 -9.23 -5.46
C HIS A 115 -16.57 -10.03 -5.08
N GLY A 116 -16.45 -10.48 -3.84
CA GLY A 116 -15.37 -11.38 -3.41
C GLY A 116 -14.01 -10.69 -3.32
N PHE A 117 -13.98 -9.42 -2.90
CA PHE A 117 -12.76 -8.66 -2.60
C PHE A 117 -11.81 -8.49 -3.80
N GLN A 118 -12.34 -8.43 -5.02
CA GLN A 118 -11.55 -8.26 -6.24
C GLN A 118 -10.98 -6.84 -6.37
N ILE A 119 -9.67 -6.67 -6.08
CA ILE A 119 -8.97 -5.38 -6.18
C ILE A 119 -9.06 -4.77 -7.59
N ALA A 120 -8.92 -5.59 -8.64
CA ALA A 120 -9.01 -5.09 -10.02
C ALA A 120 -10.37 -4.43 -10.33
N ARG A 121 -11.45 -4.96 -9.76
CA ARG A 121 -12.79 -4.38 -9.87
C ARG A 121 -12.87 -3.05 -9.12
N LEU A 122 -12.38 -3.01 -7.89
CA LEU A 122 -12.37 -1.79 -7.08
C LEU A 122 -11.63 -0.65 -7.77
N VAL A 123 -10.41 -0.92 -8.28
CA VAL A 123 -9.62 0.05 -9.05
C VAL A 123 -10.38 0.54 -10.28
N ARG A 124 -11.04 -0.37 -11.01
CA ARG A 124 -11.85 0.00 -12.18
C ARG A 124 -13.00 0.92 -11.80
N MET A 125 -13.75 0.59 -10.75
CA MET A 125 -14.87 1.43 -10.30
C MET A 125 -14.41 2.83 -9.89
N ILE A 126 -13.29 2.93 -9.16
CA ILE A 126 -12.73 4.23 -8.77
C ILE A 126 -12.29 5.01 -10.03
N ALA A 127 -11.62 4.36 -10.98
CA ALA A 127 -11.18 4.99 -12.23
C ALA A 127 -12.34 5.44 -13.13
N ASP A 128 -13.47 4.75 -13.06
CA ASP A 128 -14.70 5.09 -13.77
C ASP A 128 -15.52 6.19 -13.06
N CYS A 129 -15.12 6.65 -11.86
CA CYS A 129 -15.82 7.73 -11.16
C CYS A 129 -15.54 9.10 -11.77
N ASP A 130 -16.57 9.95 -11.84
CA ASP A 130 -16.45 11.35 -12.28
C ASP A 130 -15.35 12.12 -11.54
N ALA A 131 -15.20 11.88 -10.23
CA ALA A 131 -14.19 12.52 -9.38
C ALA A 131 -12.75 12.19 -9.85
N PHE A 132 -12.51 10.94 -10.27
CA PHE A 132 -11.20 10.51 -10.76
C PHE A 132 -10.92 11.02 -12.18
N GLN A 133 -11.98 11.20 -12.98
CA GLN A 133 -11.88 11.69 -14.35
C GLN A 133 -11.84 13.22 -14.46
N ARG A 134 -11.91 13.96 -13.34
CA ARG A 134 -11.73 15.43 -13.36
C ARG A 134 -10.32 15.79 -13.80
N ASP A 135 -10.20 16.95 -14.47
CA ASP A 135 -8.90 17.57 -14.71
C ASP A 135 -8.47 18.33 -13.44
N SER A 136 -7.16 18.43 -13.22
CA SER A 136 -6.58 19.32 -12.21
C SER A 136 -6.51 20.77 -12.71
N ARG A 137 -6.60 20.99 -14.03
CA ARG A 137 -6.61 22.32 -14.64
C ARG A 137 -8.00 22.93 -14.58
N THR A 138 -8.07 24.14 -14.03
CA THR A 138 -9.32 24.89 -13.90
C THR A 138 -9.14 26.34 -14.34
N ASP A 139 -10.23 26.94 -14.80
CA ASP A 139 -10.29 28.36 -15.18
C ASP A 139 -10.49 29.28 -13.97
N PHE A 140 -10.72 28.69 -12.79
CA PHE A 140 -10.94 29.38 -11.52
C PHE A 140 -9.87 28.96 -10.49
N GLU A 141 -9.72 29.77 -9.45
CA GLU A 141 -8.84 29.48 -8.32
C GLU A 141 -9.41 28.34 -7.46
N VAL A 142 -8.62 27.27 -7.30
CA VAL A 142 -9.02 26.11 -6.50
C VAL A 142 -9.00 26.48 -5.03
N THR A 143 -10.11 26.26 -4.34
CA THR A 143 -10.27 26.47 -2.90
C THR A 143 -10.28 25.12 -2.20
N GLU A 144 -10.04 25.12 -0.89
CA GLU A 144 -10.09 23.90 -0.09
C GLU A 144 -11.45 23.18 -0.18
N GLN A 145 -12.54 23.95 -0.31
CA GLN A 145 -13.90 23.40 -0.46
C GLN A 145 -14.05 22.61 -1.77
N HIS A 146 -13.42 23.07 -2.87
CA HIS A 146 -13.40 22.35 -4.14
C HIS A 146 -12.66 21.01 -4.01
N GLU A 147 -11.53 21.01 -3.30
CA GLU A 147 -10.75 19.79 -3.05
C GLU A 147 -11.49 18.81 -2.13
N GLN A 148 -12.09 19.30 -1.04
CA GLN A 148 -12.90 18.46 -0.13
C GLN A 148 -14.12 17.84 -0.83
N ALA A 149 -14.69 18.55 -1.80
CA ALA A 149 -15.83 18.08 -2.59
C ALA A 149 -15.42 17.21 -3.79
N TRP A 150 -14.11 16.98 -4.03
CA TRP A 150 -13.60 16.26 -5.20
C TRP A 150 -14.09 16.85 -6.54
N SER A 151 -14.29 18.17 -6.60
CA SER A 151 -14.76 18.83 -7.82
C SER A 151 -13.65 19.01 -8.87
N VAL A 152 -12.40 18.88 -8.43
CA VAL A 152 -11.16 18.95 -9.21
C VAL A 152 -10.25 17.79 -8.81
N PHE A 153 -9.41 17.31 -9.72
CA PHE A 153 -8.44 16.28 -9.35
C PHE A 153 -7.32 16.89 -8.51
N PRO A 154 -7.00 16.34 -7.32
CA PRO A 154 -6.06 16.95 -6.39
C PRO A 154 -4.63 16.95 -6.96
N LEU A 155 -3.92 18.07 -6.80
CA LEU A 155 -2.50 18.16 -7.14
C LEU A 155 -1.66 17.71 -5.94
N THR A 156 -1.27 16.44 -5.94
CA THR A 156 -0.45 15.85 -4.88
C THR A 156 0.99 15.66 -5.31
N GLN A 157 1.91 15.63 -4.35
CA GLN A 157 3.28 15.19 -4.61
C GLN A 157 3.31 13.72 -5.01
N LEU A 158 4.23 13.35 -5.90
CA LEU A 158 4.46 11.96 -6.24
C LEU A 158 5.09 11.22 -5.05
N ARG A 159 4.57 10.02 -4.76
CA ARG A 159 5.15 9.12 -3.75
C ARG A 159 6.56 8.67 -4.17
N PRO A 160 7.45 8.33 -3.22
CA PRO A 160 8.80 7.84 -3.53
C PRO A 160 8.82 6.73 -4.59
N ASP A 161 7.89 5.77 -4.48
CA ASP A 161 7.69 4.69 -5.46
C ASP A 161 7.33 5.16 -6.87
N GLN A 162 6.52 6.22 -6.96
CA GLN A 162 6.13 6.82 -8.24
C GLN A 162 7.30 7.61 -8.83
N VAL A 163 8.04 8.35 -8.01
CA VAL A 163 9.24 9.09 -8.44
C VAL A 163 10.28 8.13 -9.00
N VAL A 164 10.64 7.08 -8.26
CA VAL A 164 11.63 6.10 -8.72
C VAL A 164 11.15 5.33 -9.95
N GLY A 165 9.85 4.97 -9.99
CA GLY A 165 9.25 4.30 -11.14
C GLY A 165 9.33 5.16 -12.40
N ASN A 166 8.98 6.44 -12.30
CA ASN A 166 9.06 7.39 -13.40
C ASN A 166 10.51 7.63 -13.85
N LEU A 167 11.45 7.75 -12.91
CA LEU A 167 12.87 7.92 -13.23
C LEU A 167 13.45 6.69 -13.94
N LEU A 168 13.11 5.49 -13.47
CA LEU A 168 13.51 4.23 -14.11
C LEU A 168 12.92 4.07 -15.51
N GLN A 169 11.66 4.46 -15.70
CA GLN A 169 11.00 4.39 -17.00
C GLN A 169 11.56 5.43 -17.97
N ALA A 170 11.75 6.68 -17.55
CA ALA A 170 12.27 7.76 -18.38
C ALA A 170 13.71 7.51 -18.85
N SER A 171 14.49 6.78 -18.06
CA SER A 171 15.88 6.45 -18.40
C SER A 171 16.04 5.22 -19.29
N LYS A 172 14.96 4.51 -19.62
CA LYS A 172 14.97 3.29 -20.44
C LYS A 172 14.16 3.46 -21.73
N LEU A 173 14.75 3.00 -22.85
CA LEU A 173 14.09 2.95 -24.17
C LEU A 173 13.02 1.85 -24.29
N SER A 174 13.05 0.84 -23.41
CA SER A 174 12.10 -0.26 -23.39
C SER A 174 11.39 -0.27 -22.05
N ALA A 175 10.06 -0.39 -22.07
CA ALA A 175 9.29 -0.65 -20.85
C ALA A 175 9.79 -1.94 -20.18
N MET A 176 9.91 -1.93 -18.86
CA MET A 176 10.15 -3.15 -18.08
C MET A 176 8.86 -3.98 -18.09
N ASP A 177 8.78 -4.95 -19.01
CA ASP A 177 7.67 -5.90 -19.08
C ASP A 177 8.05 -7.28 -18.50
N SER A 178 7.10 -8.21 -18.51
CA SER A 178 7.31 -9.60 -18.10
C SER A 178 8.30 -10.37 -18.98
N SER A 179 8.73 -9.82 -20.13
CA SER A 179 9.71 -10.42 -21.04
C SER A 179 11.17 -10.06 -20.69
N SER A 180 11.38 -9.15 -19.74
CA SER A 180 12.70 -8.78 -19.22
C SER A 180 13.35 -9.95 -18.46
N SER A 181 14.66 -10.16 -18.67
CA SER A 181 15.39 -11.24 -17.96
C SER A 181 15.30 -11.08 -16.43
N VAL A 182 15.24 -12.21 -15.72
CA VAL A 182 15.12 -12.27 -14.25
C VAL A 182 16.22 -11.45 -13.57
N PHE A 183 17.46 -11.52 -14.07
CA PHE A 183 18.58 -10.73 -13.56
C PHE A 183 18.35 -9.21 -13.65
N ARG A 184 17.81 -8.71 -14.78
CA ARG A 184 17.51 -7.27 -14.93
C ARG A 184 16.37 -6.83 -14.03
N ARG A 185 15.39 -7.70 -13.78
CA ARG A 185 14.29 -7.43 -12.84
C ARG A 185 14.82 -7.36 -11.41
N LEU A 186 15.75 -8.24 -11.04
CA LEU A 186 16.38 -8.27 -9.72
C LEU A 186 17.24 -7.02 -9.48
N GLU A 187 18.05 -6.62 -10.46
CA GLU A 187 18.87 -5.41 -10.39
C GLU A 187 18.00 -4.15 -10.25
N ALA A 188 16.95 -4.03 -11.07
CA ALA A 188 16.01 -2.92 -10.97
C ALA A 188 15.27 -2.88 -9.63
N TYR A 189 14.93 -4.05 -9.06
CA TYR A 189 14.38 -4.15 -7.73
C TYR A 189 15.37 -3.67 -6.66
N GLY A 190 16.64 -4.08 -6.74
CA GLY A 190 17.70 -3.63 -5.83
C GLY A 190 17.92 -2.13 -5.89
N SER A 191 18.03 -1.55 -7.09
CA SER A 191 18.15 -0.10 -7.26
C SER A 191 16.92 0.66 -6.74
N LYS A 192 15.72 0.10 -6.92
CA LYS A 192 14.47 0.67 -6.39
C LYS A 192 14.51 0.72 -4.85
N GLN A 193 14.85 -0.40 -4.21
CA GLN A 193 14.93 -0.48 -2.74
C GLN A 193 15.97 0.48 -2.17
N ASN A 194 17.16 0.56 -2.78
CA ASN A 194 18.19 1.51 -2.36
C ASN A 194 17.72 2.97 -2.48
N PHE A 195 17.05 3.32 -3.59
CA PHE A 195 16.47 4.65 -3.74
C PHE A 195 15.42 4.94 -2.68
N LEU A 196 14.48 4.03 -2.41
CA LEU A 196 13.44 4.22 -1.40
C LEU A 196 14.04 4.42 0.00
N GLN A 197 15.06 3.62 0.35
CA GLN A 197 15.76 3.74 1.63
C GLN A 197 16.41 5.12 1.80
N LEU A 198 16.99 5.67 0.74
CA LEU A 198 17.65 6.98 0.77
C LEU A 198 16.67 8.16 0.66
N PHE A 199 15.66 8.04 -0.21
CA PHE A 199 14.67 9.08 -0.47
C PHE A 199 13.70 9.26 0.71
N GLY A 200 13.62 8.23 1.57
CA GLY A 200 12.73 8.16 2.71
C GLY A 200 11.53 7.28 2.38
N ASP A 201 11.37 6.20 3.13
CA ASP A 201 10.14 5.43 3.18
C ASP A 201 9.18 6.15 4.13
N ARG A 202 8.01 6.55 3.62
CA ARG A 202 7.00 7.26 4.40
C ARG A 202 6.18 6.32 5.30
N GLY A 203 6.31 5.00 5.15
CA GLY A 203 5.72 4.03 6.08
C GLY A 203 4.22 4.26 6.30
N GLU A 204 3.83 4.48 7.56
CA GLU A 204 2.42 4.73 7.95
C GLU A 204 1.93 6.14 7.54
N ASP A 205 2.83 7.09 7.28
CA ASP A 205 2.54 8.47 6.87
C ASP A 205 2.55 8.61 5.33
N GLU A 206 2.30 7.53 4.60
CA GLU A 206 2.39 7.46 3.13
C GLU A 206 1.48 8.46 2.39
N PHE A 207 0.44 8.97 3.07
CA PHE A 207 -0.53 9.93 2.54
C PHE A 207 -0.38 11.35 3.12
N GLU A 208 0.60 11.60 3.98
CA GLU A 208 0.84 12.95 4.50
C GLU A 208 1.55 13.84 3.46
N SER A 209 1.05 15.06 3.28
CA SER A 209 1.61 16.03 2.34
C SER A 209 2.74 16.85 2.97
N GLU A 210 3.81 16.21 3.40
CA GLU A 210 4.99 16.94 3.88
C GLU A 210 5.77 17.59 2.71
N ALA A 211 6.43 18.71 2.99
CA ALA A 211 7.27 19.40 2.02
C ALA A 211 8.49 18.53 1.60
N VAL A 212 8.84 18.57 0.31
CA VAL A 212 10.03 17.89 -0.22
C VAL A 212 11.28 18.37 0.51
N THR A 213 12.03 17.43 1.09
CA THR A 213 13.23 17.76 1.87
C THR A 213 14.42 18.11 0.97
N ILE A 214 15.38 18.88 1.50
CA ILE A 214 16.64 19.18 0.79
C ILE A 214 17.35 17.88 0.39
N THR A 215 17.33 16.87 1.27
CA THR A 215 17.91 15.55 1.02
C THR A 215 17.27 14.86 -0.19
N GLN A 216 15.94 14.86 -0.29
CA GLN A 216 15.23 14.31 -1.45
C GLN A 216 15.63 15.01 -2.75
N ARG A 217 15.78 16.34 -2.73
CA ARG A 217 16.26 17.09 -3.92
C ARG A 217 17.70 16.74 -4.27
N LEU A 218 18.59 16.63 -3.28
CA LEU A 218 19.98 16.26 -3.50
C LEU A 218 20.11 14.84 -4.06
N ILE A 219 19.28 13.90 -3.61
CA ILE A 219 19.21 12.53 -4.15
C ILE A 219 18.73 12.55 -5.60
N MET A 220 17.72 13.37 -5.95
CA MET A 220 17.28 13.50 -7.33
C MET A 220 18.35 14.10 -8.24
N MET A 221 19.18 15.01 -7.74
CA MET A 221 20.23 15.68 -8.51
C MET A 221 21.53 14.88 -8.61
N ASN A 222 21.94 14.21 -7.53
CA ASN A 222 23.28 13.62 -7.39
C ASN A 222 23.26 12.14 -6.97
N GLY A 223 22.08 11.56 -6.76
CA GLY A 223 21.96 10.17 -6.32
C GLY A 223 22.50 9.19 -7.36
N GLU A 224 22.95 8.05 -6.88
CA GLU A 224 23.53 6.97 -7.70
C GLU A 224 22.62 6.58 -8.87
N LEU A 225 21.31 6.53 -8.63
CA LEU A 225 20.33 6.23 -9.68
C LEU A 225 20.32 7.28 -10.79
N ALA A 226 20.42 8.57 -10.46
CA ALA A 226 20.48 9.63 -11.47
C ALA A 226 21.83 9.63 -12.20
N ALA A 227 22.93 9.47 -11.46
CA ALA A 227 24.28 9.42 -12.00
C ALA A 227 24.47 8.26 -13.00
N ASN A 228 24.07 7.05 -12.62
CA ASN A 228 24.19 5.86 -13.48
C ASN A 228 23.32 5.93 -14.74
N ARG A 229 22.24 6.71 -14.72
CA ARG A 229 21.29 6.84 -15.84
C ARG A 229 21.60 8.01 -16.77
N THR A 230 22.39 8.97 -16.31
CA THR A 230 22.82 10.15 -17.09
C THR A 230 24.25 10.03 -17.59
N GLY A 231 25.07 9.17 -16.97
CA GLY A 231 26.41 8.83 -17.43
C GLY A 231 26.41 8.02 -18.73
N VAL A 232 27.57 7.94 -19.39
CA VAL A 232 27.74 7.20 -20.64
C VAL A 232 27.66 5.70 -20.37
N ASP A 233 26.50 5.08 -20.62
CA ASP A 233 26.25 3.65 -20.43
C ASP A 233 25.33 3.09 -21.53
N LEU A 234 25.85 2.16 -22.33
CA LEU A 234 25.13 1.52 -23.44
C LEU A 234 24.02 0.55 -23.00
N ILE A 235 23.98 0.17 -21.73
CA ILE A 235 23.01 -0.77 -21.16
C ILE A 235 21.92 0.01 -20.43
N ASN A 236 22.31 1.00 -19.62
CA ASN A 236 21.40 1.67 -18.68
C ASN A 236 20.95 3.07 -19.09
N ASN A 237 21.58 3.70 -20.10
CA ASN A 237 21.24 5.04 -20.55
C ASN A 237 20.63 5.01 -21.97
N ALA A 238 19.37 5.43 -22.06
CA ALA A 238 18.65 5.60 -23.31
C ALA A 238 19.35 6.56 -24.29
N ALA A 239 19.83 7.72 -23.83
CA ALA A 239 20.49 8.72 -24.66
C ALA A 239 21.82 8.20 -25.25
N THR A 240 22.62 7.45 -24.49
CA THR A 240 23.85 6.83 -25.00
C THR A 240 23.56 5.78 -26.08
N ARG A 241 22.48 5.01 -25.92
CA ARG A 241 22.04 4.05 -26.95
C ARG A 241 21.53 4.75 -28.20
N ILE A 242 20.75 5.82 -28.06
CA ILE A 242 20.28 6.61 -29.20
C ILE A 242 21.47 7.23 -29.95
N ALA A 243 22.45 7.76 -29.23
CA ALA A 243 23.64 8.37 -29.84
C ALA A 243 24.54 7.37 -30.59
N THR A 244 24.36 6.06 -30.36
CA THR A 244 25.10 4.99 -31.06
C THR A 244 24.30 4.28 -32.15
N LEU A 245 23.04 4.68 -32.38
CA LEU A 245 22.21 4.27 -33.53
C LEU A 245 22.43 5.21 -34.72
#